data_AF-A0A968FV81-F1
#
_entry.id   AF-A0A968FV81-F1
#
_cell.length_a   1.000
_cell.length_b   1.000
_cell.length_c   1.000
_cell.angle_alpha   90.00
_cell.angle_beta   90.00
_cell.angle_gamma   90.00
#
_symmetry.space_group_name_H-M   'P 1'
#
loop_
_entity.id
_entity.type
_entity.pdbx_description
1 polymer ?
#
loop_
_entity_poly.entity_id
_entity_poly.type
_entity_poly.pdbx_seq_one_letter_code
_entity_poly.pdbx_strand_id
1 'polypeptide(L)'
;QSTRYLFTLEGRPWGVPMKLLGAEGFSWDLEKGVYSGYTISYVALQVAVYMGFNEIFYLGLDLRHQGSRTHFFGYDFHSKDHEKTEFPKMRKMLSFGARVLKKSDIRVFNCSPVSDLECFPKVSYDYAISL
;
A
#
# COMPACT_ATOMS: atom_id res chain seq x y z
N GLN A 1 -11.99 -13.96 23.53
CA GLN A 1 -11.53 -12.93 22.57
C GLN A 1 -12.57 -12.86 21.46
N SER A 2 -13.17 -11.69 21.21
CA SER A 2 -13.97 -11.50 19.99
C SER A 2 -12.99 -11.54 18.81
N THR A 3 -13.04 -12.58 17.99
CA THR A 3 -12.27 -12.63 16.74
C THR A 3 -12.68 -11.45 15.87
N ARG A 4 -11.73 -10.61 15.46
CA ARG A 4 -12.00 -9.51 14.53
C ARG A 4 -12.64 -10.07 13.26
N TYR A 5 -13.62 -9.35 12.72
CA TYR A 5 -14.42 -9.77 11.59
C TYR A 5 -13.56 -10.22 10.39
N LEU A 6 -13.99 -11.28 9.71
CA LEU A 6 -13.42 -11.68 8.42
C LEU A 6 -13.89 -10.69 7.36
N PHE A 7 -13.01 -9.83 6.82
CA PHE A 7 -13.39 -8.97 5.70
C PHE A 7 -13.54 -9.78 4.41
N THR A 8 -14.58 -9.47 3.65
CA THR A 8 -14.94 -10.23 2.45
C THR A 8 -15.36 -9.31 1.31
N LEU A 9 -15.45 -9.86 0.09
CA LEU A 9 -16.02 -9.15 -1.05
C LEU A 9 -17.55 -9.20 -1.00
N GLU A 10 -18.19 -8.18 -1.56
CA GLU A 10 -19.65 -8.14 -1.70
C GLU A 10 -20.17 -9.41 -2.40
N GLY A 11 -21.26 -9.97 -1.88
CA GLY A 11 -21.86 -11.21 -2.40
C GLY A 11 -21.29 -12.52 -1.81
N ARG A 12 -20.29 -12.47 -0.93
CA ARG A 12 -19.83 -13.65 -0.19
C ARG A 12 -20.71 -13.92 1.05
N PRO A 13 -21.06 -15.19 1.35
CA PRO A 13 -21.99 -15.52 2.43
C PRO A 13 -21.43 -15.32 3.85
N TRP A 14 -20.11 -15.13 3.99
CA TRP A 14 -19.44 -15.01 5.28
C TRP A 14 -18.51 -13.79 5.28
N GLY A 15 -18.56 -13.02 6.37
CA GLY A 15 -17.68 -11.89 6.61
C GLY A 15 -18.35 -10.52 6.52
N VAL A 16 -17.59 -9.47 6.86
CA VAL A 16 -17.99 -8.07 6.71
C VAL A 16 -17.56 -7.59 5.32
N PRO A 17 -18.48 -7.15 4.45
CA PRO A 17 -18.12 -6.63 3.14
C PRO A 17 -17.19 -5.43 3.24
N MET A 18 -16.02 -5.49 2.61
CA MET A 18 -15.09 -4.37 2.57
C MET A 18 -15.49 -3.41 1.46
N LYS A 19 -16.15 -2.32 1.84
CA LYS A 19 -16.62 -1.29 0.91
C LYS A 19 -15.45 -0.45 0.39
N LEU A 20 -15.40 -0.20 -0.91
CA LEU A 20 -14.54 0.83 -1.48
C LEU A 20 -15.15 2.21 -1.24
N LEU A 21 -14.48 3.05 -0.45
CA LEU A 21 -14.94 4.40 -0.08
C LEU A 21 -14.62 5.46 -1.15
N GLY A 22 -13.61 5.19 -1.97
CA GLY A 22 -13.12 6.11 -2.99
C GLY A 22 -11.62 5.89 -3.25
N ALA A 23 -11.03 6.77 -4.06
CA ALA A 23 -9.60 6.70 -4.34
C ALA A 23 -8.76 7.54 -3.36
N GLU A 24 -9.26 8.69 -2.92
CA GLU A 24 -8.54 9.64 -2.07
C GLU A 24 -9.08 9.64 -0.64
N GLY A 25 -8.22 9.31 0.32
CA GLY A 25 -8.54 9.24 1.76
C GLY A 25 -7.64 8.25 2.47
N PHE A 26 -7.87 8.06 3.78
CA PHE A 26 -7.20 7.03 4.58
C PHE A 26 -8.21 6.46 5.57
N SER A 27 -8.40 5.15 5.57
CA SER A 27 -9.27 4.47 6.51
C SER A 27 -8.49 3.94 7.70
N TRP A 28 -8.92 4.33 8.90
CA TRP A 28 -8.47 3.76 10.17
C TRP A 28 -9.32 2.58 10.62
N ASP A 29 -10.47 2.36 9.95
CA ASP A 29 -11.50 1.43 10.35
C ASP A 29 -12.07 0.73 9.12
N LEU A 30 -11.61 -0.49 8.85
CA LEU A 30 -12.00 -1.25 7.67
C LEU A 30 -13.47 -1.68 7.68
N GLU A 31 -14.15 -1.67 8.83
CA GLU A 31 -15.60 -1.91 8.89
C GLU A 31 -16.38 -0.78 8.19
N LYS A 32 -15.80 0.43 8.13
CA LYS A 32 -16.35 1.55 7.37
C LYS A 32 -15.97 1.49 5.89
N GLY A 33 -14.94 0.73 5.54
CA GLY A 33 -14.43 0.55 4.18
C GLY A 33 -12.98 1.00 4.01
N VAL A 34 -12.51 1.04 2.77
CA VAL A 34 -11.11 1.28 2.40
C VAL A 34 -10.99 2.24 1.23
N TYR A 35 -9.89 3.00 1.16
CA TYR A 35 -9.56 3.84 0.00
C TYR A 35 -8.58 3.11 -0.92
N SER A 36 -8.78 3.16 -2.23
CA SER A 36 -7.90 2.42 -3.15
C SER A 36 -6.50 3.03 -3.26
N GLY A 37 -6.36 4.35 -3.11
CA GLY A 37 -5.08 5.05 -3.31
C GLY A 37 -4.45 4.81 -4.68
N TYR A 38 -5.23 4.35 -5.66
CA TYR A 38 -4.77 3.92 -7.00
C TYR A 38 -3.78 2.73 -7.00
N THR A 39 -3.63 2.01 -5.89
CA THR A 39 -2.77 0.81 -5.82
C THR A 39 -3.14 -0.13 -4.69
N ILE A 40 -3.03 -1.44 -4.93
CA ILE A 40 -3.23 -2.44 -3.89
C ILE A 40 -2.30 -2.25 -2.69
N SER A 41 -1.11 -1.68 -2.90
CA SER A 41 -0.18 -1.37 -1.81
C SER A 41 -0.79 -0.40 -0.80
N TYR A 42 -1.53 0.61 -1.26
CA TYR A 42 -2.17 1.59 -0.37
C TYR A 42 -3.36 1.01 0.40
N VAL A 43 -4.08 0.05 -0.21
CA VAL A 43 -5.08 -0.77 0.49
C VAL A 43 -4.40 -1.63 1.56
N ALA A 44 -3.30 -2.31 1.22
CA ALA A 44 -2.53 -3.14 2.15
C ALA A 44 -2.00 -2.33 3.36
N LEU A 45 -1.59 -1.07 3.16
CA LEU A 45 -1.21 -0.17 4.25
C LEU A 45 -2.35 0.04 5.25
N GLN A 46 -3.54 0.39 4.76
CA GLN A 46 -4.71 0.60 5.62
C GLN A 46 -5.10 -0.69 6.36
N VAL A 47 -4.98 -1.85 5.69
CA VAL A 47 -5.19 -3.17 6.31
C VAL A 47 -4.20 -3.43 7.43
N ALA A 48 -2.89 -3.26 7.19
CA ALA A 48 -1.88 -3.47 8.21
C ALA A 48 -2.09 -2.56 9.44
N VAL A 49 -2.42 -1.28 9.19
CA VAL A 49 -2.72 -0.32 10.25
C VAL A 49 -3.96 -0.73 11.04
N TYR A 50 -5.05 -1.10 10.38
CA TYR A 50 -6.27 -1.56 11.06
C TYR A 50 -6.03 -2.83 11.89
N MET A 51 -5.19 -3.74 11.40
CA MET A 51 -4.82 -4.96 12.13
C MET A 51 -3.94 -4.67 13.36
N GLY A 52 -3.39 -3.46 13.49
CA GLY A 52 -2.58 -3.04 14.63
C GLY A 52 -1.08 -3.22 14.44
N PHE A 53 -0.59 -3.44 13.22
CA PHE A 53 0.84 -3.43 12.94
C PHE A 53 1.39 -2.01 13.05
N ASN A 54 2.49 -1.86 13.77
CA ASN A 54 3.17 -0.58 14.02
C ASN A 54 4.51 -0.43 13.28
N GLU A 55 5.07 -1.52 12.77
CA GLU A 55 6.21 -1.51 11.84
C GLU A 55 5.81 -2.22 10.55
N ILE A 56 5.86 -1.48 9.44
CA ILE A 56 5.39 -1.95 8.13
C ILE A 56 6.50 -1.75 7.12
N PHE A 57 6.85 -2.80 6.38
CA PHE A 57 7.95 -2.80 5.42
C PHE A 57 7.42 -3.07 4.02
N TYR A 58 7.59 -2.12 3.10
CA TYR A 58 7.35 -2.35 1.68
C TYR A 58 8.57 -2.98 1.03
N LEU A 59 8.33 -3.94 0.13
CA LEU A 59 9.32 -4.51 -0.77
C LEU A 59 8.70 -4.68 -2.15
N GLY A 60 9.43 -4.28 -3.21
CA GLY A 60 8.94 -4.36 -4.59
C GLY A 60 7.97 -3.26 -5.01
N LEU A 61 7.91 -2.15 -4.26
CA LEU A 61 7.10 -0.97 -4.61
C LEU A 61 8.00 0.09 -5.25
N ASP A 62 8.29 -0.10 -6.54
CA ASP A 62 9.32 0.68 -7.22
C ASP A 62 8.81 2.01 -7.79
N LEU A 63 7.57 2.05 -8.30
CA LEU A 63 6.96 3.22 -8.94
C LEU A 63 7.79 3.82 -10.09
N ARG A 64 8.58 2.96 -10.74
CA ARG A 64 9.33 3.27 -11.95
C ARG A 64 9.48 2.03 -12.81
N HIS A 65 9.66 2.21 -14.11
CA HIS A 65 10.05 1.15 -15.04
C HIS A 65 11.57 1.07 -15.17
N GLN A 66 12.06 -0.11 -15.53
CA GLN A 66 13.46 -0.33 -15.91
C GLN A 66 13.53 -0.58 -17.42
N GLY A 67 13.57 0.50 -18.20
CA GLY A 67 13.49 0.44 -19.66
C GLY A 67 12.14 -0.14 -20.10
N SER A 68 12.17 -1.26 -20.84
CA SER A 68 10.96 -1.99 -21.23
C SER A 68 10.45 -2.95 -20.15
N ARG A 69 11.12 -3.09 -19.01
CA ARG A 69 10.63 -3.92 -17.90
C ARG A 69 9.73 -3.07 -17.00
N THR A 70 8.44 -3.41 -16.97
CA THR A 70 7.45 -2.71 -16.14
C THR A 70 7.21 -3.41 -14.80
N HIS A 71 7.56 -4.69 -14.69
CA HIS A 71 7.38 -5.52 -13.49
C HIS A 71 8.60 -6.44 -13.27
N PHE A 72 8.63 -7.12 -12.10
CA PHE A 72 9.69 -8.09 -11.78
C PHE A 72 9.75 -9.27 -12.79
N PHE A 73 8.61 -9.67 -13.36
CA PHE A 73 8.51 -10.73 -14.36
C PHE A 73 8.76 -10.26 -15.80
N GLY A 74 9.12 -8.98 -15.99
CA GLY A 74 9.41 -8.40 -17.30
C GLY A 74 8.41 -7.34 -17.72
N TYR A 75 7.87 -7.48 -18.94
CA TYR A 75 7.01 -6.48 -19.55
C TYR A 75 5.53 -6.87 -19.45
N ASP A 76 4.70 -5.88 -19.15
CA ASP A 76 3.25 -5.96 -19.23
C ASP A 76 2.72 -4.81 -20.10
N PHE A 77 1.87 -5.15 -21.07
CA PHE A 77 1.32 -4.20 -22.04
C PHE A 77 0.40 -3.18 -21.38
N HIS A 78 -0.25 -3.53 -20.27
CA HIS A 78 -1.17 -2.64 -19.57
C HIS A 78 -0.45 -1.55 -18.77
N SER A 79 0.84 -1.75 -18.48
CA SER A 79 1.61 -0.85 -17.63
C SER A 79 2.56 0.07 -18.37
N LYS A 80 2.67 0.01 -19.70
CA LYS A 80 3.67 0.75 -20.47
C LYS A 80 3.74 2.25 -20.14
N ASP A 81 2.60 2.90 -19.95
CA ASP A 81 2.51 4.35 -19.75
C ASP A 81 2.36 4.77 -18.27
N HIS A 82 2.41 3.82 -17.32
CA HIS A 82 2.16 4.07 -15.89
C HIS A 82 3.01 5.19 -15.28
N GLU A 83 4.23 5.41 -15.79
CA GLU A 83 5.09 6.54 -15.42
C GLU A 83 4.39 7.90 -15.49
N LYS A 84 3.49 8.06 -16.48
CA LYS A 84 2.78 9.32 -16.75
C LYS A 84 1.34 9.31 -16.23
N THR A 85 0.78 8.14 -15.94
CA THR A 85 -0.65 7.98 -15.63
C THR A 85 -0.89 7.53 -14.18
N GLU A 86 -0.53 6.30 -13.81
CA GLU A 86 -0.83 5.68 -12.51
C GLU A 86 0.20 6.08 -11.44
N PHE A 87 1.50 6.03 -11.74
CA PHE A 87 2.56 6.28 -10.76
C PHE A 87 2.47 7.67 -10.11
N PRO A 88 2.14 8.77 -10.83
CA PRO A 88 1.92 10.06 -10.18
C PRO A 88 0.78 10.04 -9.14
N LYS A 89 -0.32 9.33 -9.43
CA LYS A 89 -1.47 9.20 -8.53
C LYS A 89 -1.12 8.33 -7.32
N MET A 90 -0.42 7.22 -7.55
CA MET A 90 0.08 6.34 -6.49
C MET A 90 1.05 7.07 -5.56
N ARG A 91 2.03 7.81 -6.11
CA ARG A 91 2.98 8.64 -5.34
C ARG A 91 2.25 9.69 -4.51
N LYS A 92 1.26 10.40 -5.09
CA LYS A 92 0.43 11.38 -4.38
C LYS A 92 -0.24 10.72 -3.16
N MET A 93 -0.85 9.55 -3.35
CA MET A 93 -1.61 8.88 -2.30
C MET A 93 -0.72 8.25 -1.24
N LEU A 94 0.38 7.58 -1.60
CA LEU A 94 1.35 7.06 -0.63
C LEU A 94 1.97 8.19 0.20
N SER A 95 2.26 9.33 -0.42
CA SER A 95 2.73 10.53 0.30
C SER A 95 1.66 11.11 1.24
N PHE A 96 0.39 11.06 0.85
CA PHE A 96 -0.72 11.42 1.73
C PHE A 96 -0.81 10.47 2.93
N GLY A 97 -0.73 9.16 2.72
CA GLY A 97 -0.70 8.16 3.79
C GLY A 97 0.48 8.37 4.75
N ALA A 98 1.68 8.63 4.23
CA ALA A 98 2.85 8.95 5.05
C ALA A 98 2.61 10.17 5.96
N ARG A 99 1.96 11.23 5.45
CA ARG A 99 1.59 12.40 6.25
C ARG A 99 0.54 12.11 7.31
N VAL A 100 -0.45 11.27 7.00
CA VAL A 100 -1.49 10.85 7.96
C VAL A 100 -0.86 10.06 9.12
N LEU A 101 0.07 9.16 8.82
CA LEU A 101 0.75 8.32 9.82
C LEU A 101 1.82 9.06 10.63
N LYS A 102 2.29 10.23 10.19
CA LYS A 102 3.33 11.00 10.90
C LYS A 102 2.95 11.38 12.35
N LYS A 103 1.66 11.38 12.69
CA LYS A 103 1.15 11.70 14.03
C LYS A 103 0.86 10.46 14.90
N SER A 104 1.15 9.26 14.41
CA SER A 104 0.98 8.01 15.16
C SER A 104 2.34 7.34 15.42
N ASP A 105 2.32 6.27 16.22
CA ASP A 105 3.49 5.44 16.50
C ASP A 105 3.79 4.42 15.37
N ILE A 106 3.11 4.55 14.22
CA ILE A 106 3.25 3.63 13.10
C ILE A 106 4.41 4.08 12.23
N ARG A 107 5.39 3.20 12.05
CA ARG A 107 6.56 3.38 11.20
C ARG A 107 6.40 2.55 9.94
N VAL A 108 6.63 3.19 8.79
CA VAL A 108 6.56 2.54 7.48
C VAL A 108 7.90 2.75 6.79
N PHE A 109 8.48 1.67 6.26
CA PHE A 109 9.79 1.65 5.63
C PHE A 109 9.71 1.13 4.19
N ASN A 110 10.64 1.56 3.36
CA ASN A 110 10.81 1.09 1.98
C ASN A 110 12.09 0.25 1.87
N CYS A 111 11.97 -1.03 1.50
CA CYS A 111 13.10 -1.94 1.33
C CYS A 111 13.59 -2.03 -0.13
N SER A 112 12.95 -1.33 -1.07
CA SER A 112 13.39 -1.26 -2.46
C SER A 112 14.45 -0.16 -2.65
N PRO A 113 15.74 -0.49 -2.85
CA PRO A 113 16.81 0.51 -2.92
C PRO A 113 16.69 1.44 -4.13
N VAL A 114 16.11 0.95 -5.23
CA VAL A 114 15.95 1.66 -6.50
C VAL A 114 14.52 2.14 -6.75
N SER A 115 13.72 2.32 -5.69
CA SER A 115 12.35 2.82 -5.78
C SER A 115 12.29 4.36 -5.88
N ASP A 116 11.30 4.88 -6.62
CA ASP A 116 10.88 6.28 -6.68
C ASP A 116 10.00 6.70 -5.48
N LEU A 117 9.69 5.77 -4.58
CA LEU A 117 8.90 6.04 -3.39
C LEU A 117 9.78 6.60 -2.27
N GLU A 118 9.85 7.93 -2.19
CA GLU A 118 10.68 8.65 -1.22
C GLU A 118 9.93 9.08 0.06
N CYS A 119 8.60 8.88 0.13
CA CYS A 119 7.82 9.33 1.29
C CYS A 119 8.00 8.47 2.55
N PHE A 120 8.69 7.34 2.44
CA PHE A 120 9.03 6.44 3.55
C PHE A 120 10.55 6.27 3.63
N PRO A 121 11.15 6.22 4.83
CA PRO A 121 12.58 5.97 4.98
C PRO A 121 12.98 4.64 4.35
N LYS A 122 14.13 4.62 3.66
CA LYS A 122 14.68 3.40 3.07
C LYS A 122 15.49 2.61 4.10
N VAL A 123 15.32 1.30 4.10
CA VAL A 123 16.10 0.34 4.90
C VAL A 123 16.51 -0.83 4.01
N SER A 124 17.53 -1.60 4.40
CA SER A 124 17.88 -2.81 3.65
C SER A 124 16.89 -3.94 3.93
N TYR A 125 16.76 -4.86 2.98
CA TYR A 125 16.03 -6.10 3.20
C TYR A 125 16.59 -6.90 4.39
N ASP A 126 17.93 -7.01 4.47
CA ASP A 126 18.62 -7.71 5.57
C ASP A 126 18.28 -7.10 6.94
N TYR A 127 18.16 -5.77 7.02
CA TYR A 127 17.70 -5.11 8.24
C TYR A 127 16.27 -5.51 8.58
N ALA A 128 15.35 -5.46 7.61
CA ALA A 128 13.94 -5.75 7.84
C ALA A 128 13.68 -7.18 8.34
N ILE A 129 14.45 -8.18 7.89
CA ILE A 129 14.30 -9.57 8.33
C ILE A 129 15.06 -9.92 9.61
N SER A 130 15.81 -8.97 10.18
CA SER A 130 16.60 -9.15 11.41
C SER A 130 15.88 -8.75 12.70
N LEU A 131 14.68 -8.14 12.58
CA LEU A 131 13.88 -7.59 13.68
C LEU A 131 13.02 -8.66 14.39
#